data_AF-A0A8H7CNM9-F1
#
_entry.id   AF-A0A8H7CNM9-F1
#
_cell.length_a   1.000
_cell.length_b   1.000
_cell.length_c   1.000
_cell.angle_alpha   90.00
_cell.angle_beta   90.00
_cell.angle_gamma   90.00
#
_symmetry.space_group_name_H-M   'P 1'
#
loop_
_entity.id
_entity.type
_entity.pdbx_description
1 polymer ?
#
loop_
_entity_poly.entity_id
_entity_poly.type
_entity_poly.pdbx_seq_one_letter_code
_entity_poly.pdbx_strand_id
1 'polypeptide(L)'
;MLLKTLFALLSTALAVSATPLEARSCSPTYTVKPGDTCSAIATAKGLTLAELYSYNPSINSGCTNLAIGEVLCLGPGVGSGGTCTQTYTVKSGDTCSAIAAHFGLTVSQLLALNPSISSGCTNLAIGQVLCVASAISSSYTYTGIATYYTPNGGTGACPPYNSLGNNDFIVALGSGHWNGGSHCGETMTVTYGSKTINVVVQDLCPGCQGANGIDLTPGGISQLDSNYVNDGHIDVTWTLPTSP
;
A
#
# COMPACT_ATOMS: atom_id res chain seq x y z
N MET A 1 -50.76 -18.07 -39.15
CA MET A 1 -50.10 -17.79 -37.86
C MET A 1 -48.81 -17.05 -38.16
N LEU A 2 -48.72 -15.78 -37.75
CA LEU A 2 -47.53 -14.95 -37.92
C LEU A 2 -46.42 -15.44 -36.97
N LEU A 3 -45.29 -15.89 -37.50
CA LEU A 3 -44.09 -16.09 -36.70
C LEU A 3 -43.24 -14.82 -36.78
N LYS A 4 -43.35 -14.00 -35.74
CA LYS A 4 -42.39 -12.96 -35.40
C LYS A 4 -41.12 -13.65 -34.90
N THR A 5 -39.97 -13.39 -35.52
CA THR A 5 -38.68 -13.66 -34.89
C THR A 5 -37.77 -12.47 -35.08
N LEU A 6 -37.50 -11.82 -33.94
CA LEU A 6 -36.60 -10.70 -33.71
C LEU A 6 -35.17 -11.11 -34.03
N PHE A 7 -34.45 -10.32 -34.84
CA PHE A 7 -32.99 -10.36 -34.86
C PHE A 7 -32.48 -9.53 -33.68
N ALA A 8 -31.92 -10.20 -32.67
CA ALA A 8 -31.17 -9.53 -31.61
C ALA A 8 -29.82 -9.09 -32.20
N LEU A 9 -29.60 -7.78 -32.29
CA LEU A 9 -28.28 -7.21 -32.57
C LEU A 9 -27.39 -7.47 -31.35
N LEU A 10 -26.48 -8.44 -31.48
CA LEU A 10 -25.44 -8.69 -30.49
C LEU A 10 -24.44 -7.52 -30.54
N SER A 11 -24.59 -6.58 -29.61
CA SER A 11 -23.63 -5.49 -29.45
C SER A 11 -22.37 -6.08 -28.82
N THR A 12 -21.33 -6.26 -29.64
CA THR A 12 -19.99 -6.64 -29.14
C THR A 12 -19.40 -5.42 -28.45
N ALA A 13 -19.63 -5.30 -27.14
CA ALA A 13 -18.84 -4.40 -26.33
C ALA A 13 -17.38 -4.88 -26.39
N LEU A 14 -16.50 -4.08 -27.01
CA LEU A 14 -15.07 -4.26 -26.86
C LEU A 14 -14.75 -4.00 -25.39
N ALA A 15 -14.43 -5.06 -24.64
CA ALA A 15 -13.73 -4.89 -23.38
C ALA A 15 -12.38 -4.26 -23.72
N VAL A 16 -12.23 -2.98 -23.38
CA VAL A 16 -10.91 -2.34 -23.32
C VAL A 16 -10.17 -3.08 -22.21
N SER A 17 -9.30 -4.00 -22.61
CA SER A 17 -8.35 -4.63 -21.71
C SER A 17 -7.51 -3.50 -21.11
N ALA A 18 -7.81 -3.11 -19.88
CA ALA A 18 -6.86 -2.37 -19.06
C ALA A 18 -5.65 -3.31 -18.93
N THR A 19 -4.60 -3.04 -19.69
CA THR A 19 -3.28 -3.61 -19.41
C THR A 19 -3.06 -3.41 -17.91
N PRO A 20 -2.78 -4.46 -17.11
CA PRO A 20 -2.35 -4.23 -15.75
C PRO A 20 -1.16 -3.29 -15.87
N LEU A 21 -1.33 -2.07 -15.35
CA LEU A 21 -0.29 -1.05 -15.34
C LEU A 21 0.95 -1.75 -14.80
N GLU A 22 1.96 -1.94 -15.65
CA GLU A 22 3.28 -2.45 -15.27
C GLU A 22 3.59 -1.86 -13.91
N ALA A 23 3.72 -2.73 -12.89
CA ALA A 23 3.72 -2.40 -11.48
C ALA A 23 4.53 -1.13 -11.24
N ARG A 24 3.82 0.01 -11.28
CA ARG A 24 4.44 1.30 -11.12
C ARG A 24 4.96 1.24 -9.72
N SER A 25 6.28 1.36 -9.54
CA SER A 25 6.86 1.40 -8.20
C SER A 25 6.24 2.63 -7.55
N CYS A 26 5.20 2.39 -6.76
CA CYS A 26 4.25 3.36 -6.27
C CYS A 26 3.89 2.86 -4.89
N SER A 27 4.54 3.46 -3.89
CA SER A 27 4.35 3.14 -2.50
C SER A 27 4.67 4.39 -1.69
N PRO A 28 3.78 4.84 -0.79
CA PRO A 28 2.47 4.25 -0.49
C PRO A 28 1.40 4.57 -1.56
N THR A 29 0.25 3.87 -1.48
CA THR A 29 -0.93 4.11 -2.33
C THR A 29 -2.12 4.58 -1.49
N TYR A 30 -3.15 5.13 -2.16
CA TYR A 30 -4.41 5.52 -1.54
C TYR A 30 -5.60 5.20 -2.43
N THR A 31 -6.59 4.49 -1.90
CA THR A 31 -7.85 4.25 -2.61
C THR A 31 -8.83 5.39 -2.34
N VAL A 32 -9.28 6.05 -3.41
CA VAL A 32 -10.22 7.17 -3.37
C VAL A 32 -11.55 6.73 -2.76
N LYS A 33 -12.04 7.52 -1.80
CA LYS A 33 -13.30 7.32 -1.08
C LYS A 33 -14.36 8.32 -1.54
N PRO A 34 -15.66 8.04 -1.29
CA PRO A 34 -16.72 9.01 -1.56
C PRO A 34 -16.48 10.34 -0.83
N GLY A 35 -16.56 11.44 -1.57
CA GLY A 35 -16.36 12.80 -1.03
C GLY A 35 -14.90 13.30 -1.06
N ASP A 36 -13.95 12.46 -1.49
CA ASP A 36 -12.57 12.89 -1.63
C ASP A 36 -12.37 13.93 -2.74
N THR A 37 -11.38 14.80 -2.53
CA THR A 37 -10.84 15.70 -3.56
C THR A 37 -9.32 15.54 -3.58
N CYS A 38 -8.67 15.82 -4.72
CA CYS A 38 -7.20 15.74 -4.81
C CYS A 38 -6.51 16.63 -3.76
N SER A 39 -7.05 17.82 -3.48
CA SER A 39 -6.48 18.73 -2.48
C SER A 39 -6.62 18.20 -1.05
N ALA A 40 -7.78 17.62 -0.70
CA ALA A 40 -8.01 17.03 0.61
C ALA A 40 -7.13 15.78 0.82
N ILE A 41 -7.03 14.91 -0.20
CA ILE A 41 -6.16 13.74 -0.16
C ILE A 41 -4.70 14.18 0.00
N ALA A 42 -4.20 15.07 -0.86
CA ALA A 42 -2.82 15.54 -0.82
C ALA A 42 -2.47 16.08 0.58
N THR A 43 -3.30 17.00 1.10
CA THR A 43 -3.10 17.59 2.43
C THR A 43 -3.12 16.54 3.53
N ALA A 44 -4.11 15.62 3.52
CA ALA A 44 -4.22 14.56 4.53
C ALA A 44 -3.08 13.54 4.48
N LYS A 45 -2.38 13.44 3.35
CA LYS A 45 -1.24 12.55 3.12
C LYS A 45 0.11 13.26 3.18
N GLY A 46 0.13 14.55 3.54
CA GLY A 46 1.36 15.34 3.67
C GLY A 46 2.03 15.64 2.32
N LEU A 47 1.28 15.62 1.23
CA LEU A 47 1.75 15.95 -0.12
C LEU A 47 1.29 17.34 -0.53
N THR A 48 2.07 17.99 -1.38
CA THR A 48 1.56 19.09 -2.18
C THR A 48 0.64 18.56 -3.28
N LEU A 49 -0.32 19.38 -3.73
CA LEU A 49 -1.18 19.02 -4.87
C LEU A 49 -0.37 18.75 -6.14
N ALA A 50 0.75 19.45 -6.32
CA ALA A 50 1.67 19.25 -7.44
C ALA A 50 2.36 17.87 -7.37
N GLU A 51 2.82 17.44 -6.20
CA GLU A 51 3.38 16.10 -6.00
C GLU A 51 2.34 15.03 -6.31
N LEU A 52 1.11 15.16 -5.78
CA LEU A 52 0.04 14.20 -6.05
C LEU A 52 -0.23 14.06 -7.55
N TYR A 53 -0.30 15.17 -8.31
CA TYR A 53 -0.47 15.12 -9.76
C TYR A 53 0.75 14.55 -10.48
N SER A 54 1.97 14.83 -10.01
CA SER A 54 3.19 14.28 -10.59
C SER A 54 3.23 12.74 -10.48
N TYR A 55 2.73 12.19 -9.38
CA TYR A 55 2.63 10.76 -9.17
C TYR A 55 1.46 10.13 -9.93
N ASN A 56 0.42 10.91 -10.25
CA ASN A 56 -0.81 10.44 -10.89
C ASN A 56 -1.10 11.19 -12.20
N PRO A 57 -0.28 11.04 -13.25
CA PRO A 57 -0.42 11.75 -14.53
C PRO A 57 -1.71 11.42 -15.30
N SER A 58 -2.45 10.38 -14.90
CA SER A 58 -3.80 10.11 -15.41
C SER A 58 -4.84 11.09 -14.84
N ILE A 59 -4.59 11.68 -13.67
CA ILE A 59 -5.45 12.69 -13.05
C ILE A 59 -5.19 14.02 -13.73
N ASN A 60 -6.25 14.64 -14.24
CA ASN A 60 -6.14 15.95 -14.89
C ASN A 60 -5.92 17.05 -13.85
N SER A 61 -5.41 18.20 -14.30
CA SER A 61 -5.08 19.34 -13.42
C SER A 61 -6.27 19.91 -12.64
N GLY A 62 -7.49 19.69 -13.12
CA GLY A 62 -8.73 20.08 -12.45
C GLY A 62 -9.27 19.05 -11.46
N CYS A 63 -8.62 17.88 -11.32
CA CYS A 63 -9.10 16.75 -10.54
C CYS A 63 -10.55 16.31 -10.90
N THR A 64 -11.03 16.61 -12.11
CA THR A 64 -12.43 16.34 -12.49
C THR A 64 -12.68 14.90 -12.90
N ASN A 65 -11.62 14.10 -13.07
CA ASN A 65 -11.68 12.71 -13.45
C ASN A 65 -11.30 11.74 -12.31
N LEU A 66 -11.20 12.24 -11.08
CA LEU A 66 -10.94 11.41 -9.91
C LEU A 66 -12.13 10.48 -9.64
N ALA A 67 -11.95 9.17 -9.73
CA ALA A 67 -13.02 8.19 -9.53
C ALA A 67 -12.96 7.53 -8.16
N ILE A 68 -14.13 7.29 -7.54
CA ILE A 68 -14.23 6.49 -6.31
C ILE A 68 -13.70 5.08 -6.59
N GLY A 69 -12.84 4.57 -5.71
CA GLY A 69 -12.16 3.28 -5.87
C GLY A 69 -10.89 3.34 -6.71
N GLU A 70 -10.56 4.47 -7.35
CA GLU A 70 -9.28 4.67 -8.02
C GLU A 70 -8.13 4.60 -7.01
N VAL A 71 -7.01 3.98 -7.40
CA VAL A 71 -5.81 3.87 -6.54
C VAL A 71 -4.80 4.91 -6.98
N LEU A 72 -4.56 5.90 -6.11
CA LEU A 72 -3.56 6.93 -6.32
C LEU A 72 -2.20 6.54 -5.75
N CYS A 73 -1.15 6.94 -6.46
CA CYS A 73 0.21 6.97 -5.97
C CYS A 73 0.44 8.15 -5.06
N LEU A 74 0.93 7.89 -3.84
CA LEU A 74 1.29 8.94 -2.89
C LEU A 74 2.79 9.24 -2.88
N GLY A 75 3.60 8.51 -3.63
CA GLY A 75 5.04 8.71 -3.67
C GLY A 75 5.74 7.91 -4.77
N PRO A 76 7.02 8.23 -5.04
CA PRO A 76 7.87 7.38 -5.84
C PRO A 76 8.09 6.07 -5.08
N GLY A 77 7.69 4.94 -5.65
CA GLY A 77 7.93 3.66 -4.99
C GLY A 77 9.39 3.31 -5.08
N VAL A 78 9.96 3.02 -3.91
CA VAL A 78 11.36 2.64 -3.79
C VAL A 78 11.50 1.14 -4.04
N GLY A 79 12.45 0.77 -4.89
CA GLY A 79 12.71 -0.62 -5.27
C GLY A 79 13.51 -1.37 -4.21
N SER A 80 13.13 -1.35 -2.93
CA SER A 80 13.79 -2.13 -1.85
C SER A 80 13.00 -2.16 -0.52
N GLY A 81 11.67 -1.96 -0.52
CA GLY A 81 10.87 -2.05 0.72
C GLY A 81 11.15 -0.97 1.76
N GLY A 82 11.87 0.09 1.39
CA GLY A 82 12.02 1.29 2.20
C GLY A 82 10.83 2.24 2.06
N THR A 83 10.91 3.36 2.79
CA THR A 83 10.03 4.52 2.57
C THR A 83 10.88 5.66 2.04
N CYS A 84 10.41 6.35 0.99
CA CYS A 84 11.10 7.53 0.53
C CYS A 84 11.05 8.64 1.59
N THR A 85 12.21 9.11 2.05
CA THR A 85 12.33 10.13 3.10
C THR A 85 12.76 11.48 2.56
N GLN A 86 13.32 11.51 1.35
CA GLN A 86 13.64 12.75 0.64
C GLN A 86 13.36 12.62 -0.84
N THR A 87 12.70 13.62 -1.41
CA THR A 87 12.38 13.70 -2.83
C THR A 87 13.13 14.84 -3.52
N TYR A 88 13.30 14.71 -4.84
CA TYR A 88 13.85 15.74 -5.71
C TYR A 88 13.00 15.87 -6.97
N THR A 89 12.62 17.10 -7.33
CA THR A 89 11.92 17.38 -8.58
C THR A 89 12.94 17.68 -9.67
N VAL A 90 12.93 16.89 -10.74
CA VAL A 90 13.82 17.03 -11.90
C VAL A 90 13.63 18.40 -12.56
N LYS A 91 14.75 19.07 -12.83
CA LYS A 91 14.82 20.39 -13.48
C LYS A 91 15.39 20.26 -14.89
N SER A 92 15.24 21.34 -15.66
CA SER A 92 15.82 21.40 -17.00
C SER A 92 17.34 21.26 -16.95
N GLY A 93 17.90 20.35 -17.74
CA GLY A 93 19.33 20.08 -17.80
C GLY A 93 19.83 19.02 -16.81
N ASP A 94 18.97 18.49 -15.94
CA ASP A 94 19.35 17.42 -15.03
C ASP A 94 19.65 16.10 -15.76
N THR A 95 20.59 15.35 -15.19
CA THR A 95 20.89 13.96 -15.56
C THR A 95 20.87 13.10 -14.31
N CYS A 96 20.64 11.77 -14.44
CA CYS A 96 20.74 10.89 -13.28
C CYS A 96 22.11 10.96 -12.60
N SER A 97 23.19 11.16 -13.36
CA SER A 97 24.54 11.28 -12.79
C SER A 97 24.72 12.56 -11.97
N ALA A 98 24.24 13.70 -12.45
CA ALA A 98 24.30 14.96 -11.72
C ALA A 98 23.42 14.94 -10.46
N ILE A 99 22.21 14.40 -10.56
CA ILE A 99 21.30 14.23 -9.41
C ILE A 99 21.93 13.29 -8.38
N ALA A 100 22.37 12.09 -8.81
CA ALA A 100 22.95 11.12 -7.89
C ALA A 100 24.17 11.71 -7.15
N ALA A 101 25.08 12.38 -7.87
CA ALA A 101 26.23 13.04 -7.28
C ALA A 101 25.84 14.13 -6.28
N HIS A 102 24.79 14.91 -6.55
CA HIS A 102 24.31 15.96 -5.66
C HIS A 102 23.84 15.41 -4.30
N PHE A 103 23.23 14.22 -4.30
CA PHE A 103 22.72 13.56 -3.10
C PHE A 103 23.69 12.50 -2.53
N GLY A 104 24.92 12.42 -3.03
CA GLY A 104 25.90 11.44 -2.56
C GLY A 104 25.56 9.99 -2.89
N LEU A 105 24.74 9.76 -3.91
CA LEU A 105 24.36 8.44 -4.42
C LEU A 105 25.21 8.05 -5.64
N THR A 106 25.34 6.75 -5.89
CA THR A 106 25.68 6.25 -7.22
C THR A 106 24.45 6.31 -8.13
N VAL A 107 24.67 6.32 -9.45
CA VAL A 107 23.56 6.20 -10.42
C VAL A 107 22.76 4.92 -10.16
N SER A 108 23.41 3.80 -9.85
CA SER A 108 22.72 2.54 -9.54
C SER A 108 21.84 2.64 -8.29
N GLN A 109 22.27 3.35 -7.24
CA GLN A 109 21.47 3.60 -6.06
C GLN A 109 20.27 4.48 -6.37
N LEU A 110 20.45 5.57 -7.14
CA LEU A 110 19.35 6.42 -7.58
C LEU A 110 18.31 5.64 -8.39
N LEU A 111 18.75 4.77 -9.31
CA LEU A 111 17.86 3.93 -10.11
C LEU A 111 17.15 2.86 -9.27
N ALA A 112 17.82 2.28 -8.27
CA ALA A 112 17.19 1.34 -7.33
C ALA A 112 16.08 2.02 -6.49
N LEU A 113 16.27 3.29 -6.12
CA LEU A 113 15.25 4.09 -5.45
C LEU A 113 14.10 4.50 -6.39
N ASN A 114 14.30 4.44 -7.71
CA ASN A 114 13.33 4.93 -8.70
C ASN A 114 13.18 3.92 -9.86
N PRO A 115 12.57 2.75 -9.65
CA PRO A 115 12.55 1.69 -10.67
C PRO A 115 11.75 2.04 -11.92
N SER A 116 10.96 3.12 -11.89
CA SER A 116 10.34 3.69 -13.09
C SER A 116 11.34 4.39 -14.02
N ILE A 117 12.55 4.71 -13.56
CA ILE A 117 13.61 5.29 -14.38
C ILE A 117 14.38 4.15 -15.05
N SER A 118 14.53 4.23 -16.37
CA SER A 118 15.24 3.23 -17.15
C SER A 118 16.71 3.18 -16.73
N SER A 119 17.34 2.02 -16.89
CA SER A 119 18.77 1.85 -16.57
C SER A 119 19.69 2.81 -17.35
N GLY A 120 19.26 3.26 -18.53
CA GLY A 120 19.95 4.27 -19.33
C GLY A 120 19.61 5.72 -18.97
N CYS A 121 18.74 5.96 -17.98
CA CYS A 121 18.21 7.28 -17.61
C CYS A 121 17.61 8.06 -18.80
N THR A 122 17.07 7.35 -19.80
CA THR A 122 16.56 7.96 -21.05
C THR A 122 15.15 8.53 -20.93
N ASN A 123 14.44 8.21 -19.85
CA ASN A 123 13.07 8.61 -19.60
C ASN A 123 12.93 9.60 -18.42
N LEU A 124 14.03 10.25 -18.02
CA LEU A 124 14.02 11.29 -17.00
C LEU A 124 13.30 12.54 -17.53
N ALA A 125 12.16 12.89 -16.93
CA ALA A 125 11.33 14.01 -17.38
C ALA A 125 11.40 15.21 -16.42
N ILE A 126 11.40 16.44 -16.97
CA ILE A 126 11.30 17.67 -16.16
C ILE A 126 9.99 17.63 -15.36
N GLY A 127 10.07 17.97 -14.08
CA GLY A 127 8.93 17.92 -13.15
C GLY A 127 8.67 16.53 -12.56
N GLN A 128 9.37 15.48 -13.03
CA GLN A 128 9.30 14.17 -12.40
C GLN A 128 9.90 14.25 -11.00
N VAL A 129 9.22 13.64 -10.03
CA VAL A 129 9.70 13.59 -8.64
C VAL A 129 10.40 12.25 -8.41
N LEU A 130 11.67 12.30 -8.03
CA LEU A 130 12.50 11.16 -7.69
C LEU A 130 12.65 11.02 -6.19
N CYS A 131 12.77 9.79 -5.72
CA CYS A 131 13.31 9.49 -4.41
C CYS A 131 14.84 9.61 -4.41
N VAL A 132 15.39 10.40 -3.49
CA VAL A 132 16.85 10.63 -3.37
C VAL A 132 17.40 10.31 -1.99
N ALA A 133 16.52 9.98 -1.04
CA ALA A 133 16.88 9.25 0.16
C ALA A 133 15.71 8.35 0.56
N SER A 134 16.02 7.14 1.00
CA SER A 134 15.05 6.26 1.65
C SER A 134 15.51 5.92 3.05
N ALA A 135 14.55 5.75 3.96
CA ALA A 135 14.77 4.92 5.13
C ALA A 135 14.56 3.48 4.66
N ILE A 136 15.56 2.63 4.84
CA ILE A 136 15.29 1.19 4.86
C ILE A 136 14.41 1.00 6.10
N SER A 137 13.14 0.66 5.88
CA SER A 137 12.30 0.16 6.96
C SER A 137 12.95 -1.13 7.41
N SER A 138 13.80 -1.05 8.43
CA SER A 138 14.27 -2.26 9.09
C SER A 138 13.02 -2.89 9.68
N SER A 139 12.91 -4.21 9.62
CA SER A 139 11.78 -4.91 10.20
C SER A 139 12.30 -6.11 10.95
N TYR A 140 11.71 -6.37 12.12
CA TYR A 140 11.92 -7.64 12.79
C TYR A 140 10.97 -8.68 12.22
N THR A 141 11.52 -9.86 11.94
CA THR A 141 10.73 -11.02 11.52
C THR A 141 10.52 -11.93 12.71
N TYR A 142 9.28 -12.37 12.89
CA TYR A 142 8.88 -13.28 13.95
C TYR A 142 8.13 -14.46 13.36
N THR A 143 8.20 -15.59 14.05
CA THR A 143 7.33 -16.74 13.81
C THR A 143 6.42 -16.91 15.01
N GLY A 144 5.12 -17.09 14.76
CA GLY A 144 4.11 -17.18 15.79
C GLY A 144 2.79 -17.74 15.27
N ILE A 145 1.81 -17.75 16.16
CA ILE A 145 0.49 -18.30 15.86
C ILE A 145 -0.45 -17.16 15.53
N ALA A 146 -1.11 -17.23 14.38
CA ALA A 146 -2.21 -16.35 14.06
C ALA A 146 -3.53 -17.04 14.40
N THR A 147 -4.37 -16.37 15.18
CA THR A 147 -5.79 -16.72 15.31
C THR A 147 -6.64 -15.59 14.73
N TYR A 148 -7.95 -15.61 14.97
CA TYR A 148 -8.84 -14.58 14.45
C TYR A 148 -9.77 -14.00 15.50
N TYR A 149 -10.14 -12.74 15.31
CA TYR A 149 -11.12 -12.03 16.12
C TYR A 149 -12.13 -11.29 15.24
N THR A 150 -13.33 -11.05 15.76
CA THR A 150 -14.38 -10.30 15.05
C THR A 150 -14.63 -8.97 15.76
N PRO A 151 -14.10 -7.85 15.26
CA PRO A 151 -14.30 -6.55 15.91
C PRO A 151 -15.76 -6.12 15.94
N ASN A 152 -16.58 -6.52 14.97
CA ASN A 152 -18.03 -6.22 14.89
C ASN A 152 -18.38 -4.73 15.06
N GLY A 153 -17.56 -3.82 14.51
CA GLY A 153 -17.72 -2.37 14.68
C GLY A 153 -17.17 -1.82 15.99
N GLY A 154 -16.51 -2.65 16.80
CA GLY A 154 -15.78 -2.24 17.98
C GLY A 154 -14.62 -1.31 17.65
N THR A 155 -14.21 -0.54 18.65
CA THR A 155 -13.03 0.33 18.58
C THR A 155 -11.81 -0.47 19.04
N GLY A 156 -10.83 -0.66 18.17
CA GLY A 156 -9.55 -1.27 18.57
C GLY A 156 -8.74 -0.37 19.50
N ALA A 157 -7.59 -0.86 19.96
CA ALA A 157 -6.71 -0.14 20.87
C ALA A 157 -5.88 1.00 20.22
N CYS A 158 -5.97 1.18 18.90
CA CYS A 158 -5.21 2.23 18.19
C CYS A 158 -5.98 3.55 17.99
N PRO A 159 -5.39 4.72 18.30
CA PRO A 159 -5.93 6.03 17.92
C PRO A 159 -6.02 6.18 16.39
N PRO A 160 -7.04 6.89 15.84
CA PRO A 160 -8.07 7.66 16.54
C PRO A 160 -9.29 6.83 17.02
N TYR A 161 -9.13 5.52 17.24
CA TYR A 161 -10.18 4.62 17.73
C TYR A 161 -11.37 4.51 16.76
N ASN A 162 -11.04 4.30 15.48
CA ASN A 162 -12.06 4.07 14.46
C ASN A 162 -12.80 2.76 14.69
N SER A 163 -14.06 2.70 14.26
CA SER A 163 -14.83 1.45 14.17
C SER A 163 -14.13 0.49 13.20
N LEU A 164 -13.85 -0.72 13.67
CA LEU A 164 -13.18 -1.76 12.90
C LEU A 164 -14.19 -2.76 12.33
N GLY A 165 -14.05 -3.09 11.04
CA GLY A 165 -14.90 -4.05 10.34
C GLY A 165 -14.30 -5.45 10.29
N ASN A 166 -15.15 -6.48 10.28
CA ASN A 166 -14.71 -7.88 10.17
C ASN A 166 -13.99 -8.19 8.85
N ASN A 167 -14.26 -7.41 7.80
CA ASN A 167 -13.67 -7.58 6.48
C ASN A 167 -12.43 -6.68 6.25
N ASP A 168 -12.06 -5.87 7.24
CA ASP A 168 -10.87 -5.03 7.13
C ASP A 168 -9.61 -5.91 7.18
N PHE A 169 -8.50 -5.43 6.63
CA PHE A 169 -7.21 -6.12 6.64
C PHE A 169 -6.39 -5.58 7.81
N ILE A 170 -6.73 -6.03 9.02
CA ILE A 170 -6.14 -5.50 10.25
C ILE A 170 -5.68 -6.63 11.16
N VAL A 171 -4.82 -6.27 12.11
CA VAL A 171 -4.24 -7.19 13.07
C VAL A 171 -4.23 -6.59 14.48
N ALA A 172 -4.43 -7.46 15.46
CA ALA A 172 -4.22 -7.18 16.87
C ALA A 172 -2.89 -7.81 17.31
N LEU A 173 -2.00 -7.00 17.88
CA LEU A 173 -0.68 -7.47 18.32
C LEU A 173 -0.74 -8.04 19.74
N GLY A 174 -0.04 -9.14 19.99
CA GLY A 174 0.17 -9.64 21.34
C GLY A 174 0.85 -8.63 22.26
N SER A 175 0.58 -8.69 23.56
CA SER A 175 1.10 -7.75 24.57
C SER A 175 2.62 -7.53 24.52
N GLY A 176 3.40 -8.56 24.15
CA GLY A 176 4.86 -8.47 24.03
C GLY A 176 5.34 -7.56 22.90
N HIS A 177 4.51 -7.36 21.87
CA HIS A 177 4.83 -6.55 20.69
C HIS A 177 4.01 -5.25 20.62
N TRP A 178 3.07 -5.06 21.54
CA TRP A 178 2.19 -3.89 21.54
C TRP A 178 2.93 -2.57 21.80
N ASN A 179 3.92 -2.58 22.70
CA ASN A 179 4.76 -1.43 23.05
C ASN A 179 3.97 -0.10 23.23
N GLY A 180 2.86 -0.16 23.96
CA GLY A 180 2.01 1.01 24.22
C GLY A 180 1.31 1.58 22.99
N GLY A 181 1.19 0.81 21.91
CA GLY A 181 0.59 1.23 20.64
C GLY A 181 1.56 1.94 19.71
N SER A 182 2.88 1.83 19.91
CA SER A 182 3.88 2.48 19.03
C SER A 182 3.75 2.06 17.57
N HIS A 183 3.22 0.87 17.32
CA HIS A 183 3.02 0.32 15.98
C HIS A 183 1.63 0.61 15.39
N CYS A 184 0.80 1.40 16.06
CA CYS A 184 -0.54 1.71 15.56
C CYS A 184 -0.52 2.37 14.18
N GLY A 185 -1.31 1.83 13.25
CA GLY A 185 -1.36 2.30 11.87
C GLY A 185 -0.20 1.82 11.00
N GLU A 186 0.82 1.18 11.56
CA GLU A 186 1.88 0.55 10.77
C GLU A 186 1.34 -0.66 10.00
N THR A 187 1.91 -0.88 8.82
CA THR A 187 1.58 -2.04 7.99
C THR A 187 2.54 -3.18 8.31
N MET A 188 1.98 -4.33 8.64
CA MET A 188 2.67 -5.58 8.89
C MET A 188 2.41 -6.56 7.74
N THR A 189 3.44 -7.28 7.34
CA THR A 189 3.34 -8.39 6.38
C THR A 189 3.15 -9.69 7.14
N VAL A 190 2.19 -10.52 6.74
CA VAL A 190 1.96 -11.85 7.32
C VAL A 190 1.99 -12.90 6.22
N THR A 191 2.72 -13.98 6.45
CA THR A 191 2.95 -15.06 5.49
C THR A 191 2.57 -16.41 6.09
N TYR A 192 1.78 -17.18 5.32
CA TYR A 192 1.43 -18.57 5.60
C TYR A 192 1.68 -19.41 4.34
N GLY A 193 2.61 -20.37 4.42
CA GLY A 193 3.07 -21.10 3.24
C GLY A 193 3.61 -20.15 2.16
N SER A 194 3.02 -20.17 0.96
CA SER A 194 3.36 -19.27 -0.15
C SER A 194 2.51 -18.00 -0.23
N LYS A 195 1.51 -17.86 0.65
CA LYS A 195 0.57 -16.74 0.64
C LYS A 195 1.06 -15.64 1.56
N THR A 196 0.89 -14.40 1.13
CA THR A 196 1.30 -13.21 1.89
C THR A 196 0.22 -12.14 1.80
N ILE A 197 -0.06 -11.49 2.94
CA ILE A 197 -0.96 -10.33 3.03
C ILE A 197 -0.30 -9.18 3.77
N ASN A 198 -0.77 -7.97 3.49
CA ASN A 198 -0.47 -6.78 4.28
C ASN A 198 -1.68 -6.45 5.15
N VAL A 199 -1.44 -6.21 6.43
CA VAL A 199 -2.46 -5.84 7.41
C VAL A 199 -2.01 -4.64 8.24
N VAL A 200 -2.96 -3.84 8.72
CA VAL A 200 -2.66 -2.67 9.54
C VAL A 200 -2.84 -3.02 11.01
N VAL A 201 -1.86 -2.65 11.84
CA VAL A 201 -1.97 -2.79 13.30
C VAL A 201 -3.02 -1.80 13.80
N GLN A 202 -4.12 -2.33 14.35
CA GLN A 202 -5.25 -1.51 14.83
C GLN A 202 -5.70 -1.88 16.25
N ASP A 203 -5.17 -2.95 16.82
CA ASP A 203 -5.66 -3.43 18.10
C ASP A 203 -4.58 -4.12 18.93
N LEU A 204 -4.86 -4.27 20.23
CA LEU A 204 -4.09 -5.03 21.20
C LEU A 204 -4.81 -6.35 21.43
N CYS A 205 -4.04 -7.42 21.46
CA CYS A 205 -4.50 -8.76 21.79
C CYS A 205 -3.85 -9.22 23.10
N PRO A 206 -4.46 -8.96 24.26
CA PRO A 206 -3.87 -9.36 25.54
C PRO A 206 -3.72 -10.87 25.70
N GLY A 207 -4.59 -11.64 25.05
CA GLY A 207 -4.69 -13.09 25.14
C GLY A 207 -4.08 -13.86 23.96
N CYS A 208 -3.28 -13.21 23.11
CA CYS A 208 -2.72 -13.87 21.93
C CYS A 208 -1.84 -15.07 22.30
N GLN A 209 -1.95 -16.13 21.50
CA GLN A 209 -1.33 -17.41 21.80
C GLN A 209 0.20 -17.36 21.59
N GLY A 210 0.95 -17.54 22.67
CA GLY A 210 2.40 -17.56 22.65
C GLY A 210 3.04 -16.16 22.56
N ALA A 211 4.37 -16.11 22.61
CA ALA A 211 5.12 -14.85 22.70
C ALA A 211 4.99 -13.97 21.45
N ASN A 212 4.72 -14.56 20.29
CA ASN A 212 4.59 -13.89 18.99
C ASN A 212 3.19 -14.09 18.38
N GLY A 213 2.20 -14.38 19.23
CA GLY A 213 0.82 -14.56 18.78
C GLY A 213 0.23 -13.26 18.24
N ILE A 214 -0.58 -13.36 17.18
CA ILE A 214 -1.32 -12.25 16.57
C ILE A 214 -2.76 -12.68 16.30
N ASP A 215 -3.69 -11.73 16.31
CA ASP A 215 -5.09 -11.99 15.96
C ASP A 215 -5.45 -11.19 14.72
N LEU A 216 -5.85 -11.89 13.66
CA LEU A 216 -6.25 -11.29 12.39
C LEU A 216 -7.77 -11.18 12.31
N THR A 217 -8.28 -10.19 11.59
CA THR A 217 -9.70 -10.20 11.20
C THR A 217 -9.99 -11.28 10.16
N PRO A 218 -11.25 -11.74 10.04
CA PRO A 218 -11.71 -12.60 8.95
C PRO A 218 -11.25 -12.13 7.56
N GLY A 219 -11.32 -10.82 7.29
CA GLY A 219 -10.89 -10.23 6.03
C GLY A 219 -9.42 -10.54 5.68
N GLY A 220 -8.53 -10.53 6.67
CA GLY A 220 -7.12 -10.88 6.49
C GLY A 220 -6.88 -12.39 6.49
N ILE A 221 -7.27 -13.09 7.56
CA ILE A 221 -6.91 -14.50 7.75
C ILE A 221 -7.48 -15.41 6.66
N SER A 222 -8.68 -15.10 6.12
CA SER A 222 -9.29 -15.91 5.06
C SER A 222 -8.50 -15.92 3.76
N GLN A 223 -7.63 -14.92 3.54
CA GLN A 223 -6.75 -14.88 2.37
C GLN A 223 -5.57 -15.84 2.53
N LEU A 224 -5.09 -16.03 3.76
CA LEU A 224 -4.02 -16.96 4.10
C LEU A 224 -4.56 -18.39 4.14
N ASP A 225 -5.63 -18.62 4.87
CA ASP A 225 -6.26 -19.93 4.99
C ASP A 225 -7.78 -19.80 4.87
N SER A 226 -8.37 -20.49 3.88
CA SER A 226 -9.82 -20.51 3.69
C SER A 226 -10.55 -21.37 4.73
N ASN A 227 -9.85 -22.24 5.44
CA ASN A 227 -10.40 -23.15 6.43
C ASN A 227 -10.17 -22.69 7.88
N TYR A 228 -9.71 -21.45 8.08
CA TYR A 228 -9.24 -20.93 9.37
C TYR A 228 -10.22 -21.09 10.53
N VAL A 229 -11.53 -21.12 10.25
CA VAL A 229 -12.58 -21.32 11.27
C VAL A 229 -12.50 -22.72 11.89
N ASN A 230 -12.18 -23.73 11.09
CA ASN A 230 -12.06 -25.12 11.53
C ASN A 230 -10.69 -25.38 12.17
N ASP A 231 -9.64 -24.80 11.59
CA ASP A 231 -8.27 -24.99 12.07
C ASP A 231 -8.02 -24.22 13.38
N GLY A 232 -8.76 -23.12 13.59
CA GLY A 232 -8.75 -22.29 14.79
C GLY A 232 -7.49 -21.41 14.92
N HIS A 233 -6.38 -21.84 14.33
CA HIS A 233 -5.11 -21.12 14.27
C HIS A 233 -4.25 -21.60 13.10
N ILE A 234 -3.30 -20.77 12.69
CA ILE A 234 -2.27 -21.10 11.69
C ILE A 234 -0.89 -20.62 12.15
N ASP A 235 0.15 -21.39 11.84
CA ASP A 235 1.54 -20.99 12.08
C ASP A 235 2.01 -20.03 10.98
N VAL A 236 2.37 -18.80 11.37
CA VAL A 236 2.73 -17.73 10.43
C VAL A 236 4.11 -17.18 10.72
N THR A 237 4.69 -16.59 9.68
CA THR A 237 5.81 -15.65 9.82
C THR A 237 5.28 -14.25 9.54
N TRP A 238 5.67 -13.26 10.35
CA TRP A 238 5.24 -11.87 10.17
C TRP A 238 6.36 -10.87 10.48
N THR A 239 6.23 -9.66 9.94
CA THR A 239 7.25 -8.60 10.06
C THR A 239 6.70 -7.33 10.67
N LEU A 240 7.27 -6.86 11.78
CA LEU A 240 6.99 -5.50 12.30
C LEU A 240 8.09 -4.53 11.86
N PRO A 241 7.73 -3.35 11.33
CA PRO A 241 8.70 -2.28 11.13
C PRO A 241 9.40 -1.94 12.45
N THR A 242 10.70 -1.71 12.40
CA THR A 242 11.41 -1.06 13.51
C THR A 242 10.94 0.39 13.54
N SER A 243 10.36 0.82 14.65
CA SER A 243 10.07 2.24 14.84
C SER A 243 11.38 3.04 14.66
N PRO A 244 11.38 4.15 13.90
CA PRO A 244 12.56 4.98 13.70
C PRO A 244 13.06 5.64 14.99
#